data_AF-A0A080M2R5-F1
#
_entry.id   AF-A0A080M2R5-F1
#
_cell.length_a   1.000
_cell.length_b   1.000
_cell.length_c   1.000
_cell.angle_alpha   90.00
_cell.angle_beta   90.00
_cell.angle_gamma   90.00
#
_symmetry.space_group_name_H-M   'P 1'
#
loop_
_entity.id
_entity.type
_entity.pdbx_description
1 polymer ?
#
loop_
_entity_poly.entity_id
_entity_poly.type
_entity_poly.pdbx_seq_one_letter_code
_entity_poly.pdbx_strand_id
1 'polypeptide(L)'
;MTIGTMGFHETLLAPDGTNRCLVGAACWRVKPDRLSGALVPGRGGYDTRLARTPNEHGMAGMLVRRMYAWRGYDTASLGWQADDPNRLTLVAWHHGEVVATLTLGRDSPAGLLADGLYASELALLRCPGRVVCEVTRLAIDPEFRSSDLLFSLLQSAHCYGKQFFAASDVVIEVNPRHARYYQRLLGFRPFGSRRQCPRVNAPAVLLHRELHDFAIPADKIG
;
A
#
# COMPACT_ATOMS: atom_id res chain seq x y z
N MET A 1 -41.09 -17.95 31.15
CA MET A 1 -42.32 -17.93 30.31
C MET A 1 -43.03 -16.61 30.61
N THR A 2 -43.58 -15.94 29.58
CA THR A 2 -44.27 -14.61 29.60
C THR A 2 -43.28 -13.43 29.65
N ILE A 3 -42.97 -12.67 28.59
CA ILE A 3 -43.72 -11.83 27.60
C ILE A 3 -44.50 -10.66 28.23
N GLY A 4 -44.12 -9.45 27.80
CA GLY A 4 -44.95 -8.22 27.79
C GLY A 4 -44.38 -7.10 28.67
N THR A 5 -44.43 -5.81 28.35
CA THR A 5 -44.88 -5.03 27.18
C THR A 5 -44.28 -3.62 27.34
N MET A 6 -44.20 -2.89 26.23
CA MET A 6 -43.74 -1.50 26.03
C MET A 6 -44.15 -0.45 27.08
N GLY A 7 -43.27 0.55 27.23
CA GLY A 7 -43.60 1.91 27.67
C GLY A 7 -42.83 2.93 26.83
N PHE A 8 -43.57 3.72 26.04
CA PHE A 8 -43.15 4.82 25.20
C PHE A 8 -42.48 5.95 26.01
N HIS A 9 -41.51 6.65 25.43
CA HIS A 9 -41.43 8.10 25.61
C HIS A 9 -41.10 8.80 24.29
N GLU A 10 -41.95 9.78 24.03
CA GLU A 10 -42.12 10.62 22.87
C GLU A 10 -41.17 11.81 22.90
N THR A 11 -40.56 12.06 21.74
CA THR A 11 -40.16 13.33 21.11
C THR A 11 -39.83 14.57 21.95
N LEU A 12 -38.62 15.12 21.75
CA LEU A 12 -38.45 16.57 21.63
C LEU A 12 -37.44 16.89 20.51
N LEU A 13 -37.96 17.49 19.42
CA LEU A 13 -37.15 18.20 18.43
C LEU A 13 -36.59 19.48 19.06
N ALA A 14 -35.34 19.81 18.74
CA ALA A 14 -34.83 21.18 18.77
C ALA A 14 -34.51 21.65 17.34
N PRO A 15 -34.69 22.95 17.03
CA PRO A 15 -34.70 23.50 15.69
C PRO A 15 -33.46 24.36 15.42
N ASP A 16 -32.51 23.84 14.66
CA ASP A 16 -31.34 24.61 14.25
C ASP A 16 -30.65 23.96 13.06
N GLY A 17 -30.84 24.58 11.90
CA GLY A 17 -30.37 24.16 10.57
C GLY A 17 -28.85 24.23 10.40
N THR A 18 -28.13 23.42 11.18
CA THR A 18 -26.70 23.17 11.00
C THR A 18 -26.54 21.78 10.41
N ASN A 19 -25.97 21.71 9.21
CA ASN A 19 -25.61 20.46 8.53
C ASN A 19 -24.56 19.72 9.37
N ARG A 20 -25.01 18.93 10.34
CA ARG A 20 -24.20 17.90 10.99
C ARG A 20 -24.07 16.74 10.01
N CYS A 21 -22.90 16.63 9.40
CA CYS A 21 -22.42 15.33 8.93
C CYS A 21 -22.50 14.36 10.11
N LEU A 22 -23.49 13.46 10.07
CA LEU A 22 -23.53 12.28 10.90
C LEU A 22 -22.35 11.40 10.48
N VAL A 23 -21.19 11.66 11.09
CA VAL A 23 -20.11 10.68 11.17
C VAL A 23 -20.66 9.56 12.04
N GLY A 24 -21.37 8.63 11.41
CA GLY A 24 -21.86 7.42 12.03
C GLY A 24 -20.67 6.67 12.59
N ALA A 25 -20.57 6.68 13.91
CA ALA A 25 -19.68 5.84 14.70
C ALA A 25 -20.08 4.37 14.50
N ALA A 26 -19.71 3.78 13.37
CA ALA A 26 -19.47 2.35 13.30
C ALA A 26 -18.09 2.12 13.92
N CYS A 27 -18.07 1.93 15.24
CA CYS A 27 -16.94 1.35 15.97
C CYS A 27 -16.75 -0.08 15.47
N TRP A 28 -16.14 -0.23 14.29
CA TRP A 28 -15.65 -1.52 13.84
C TRP A 28 -14.36 -1.78 14.60
N ARG A 29 -14.48 -2.43 15.75
CA ARG A 29 -13.34 -3.11 16.38
C ARG A 29 -13.08 -4.38 15.56
N VAL A 30 -12.53 -4.25 14.36
CA VAL A 30 -11.97 -5.41 13.66
C VAL A 30 -10.67 -5.73 14.38
N LYS A 31 -10.68 -6.82 15.15
CA LYS A 31 -9.45 -7.40 15.69
C LYS A 31 -8.50 -7.66 14.51
N PRO A 32 -7.20 -7.31 14.61
CA PRO A 32 -6.20 -7.56 13.56
C PRO A 32 -6.11 -9.05 13.14
N ASP A 33 -6.69 -9.94 13.95
CA ASP A 33 -6.71 -11.38 13.78
C ASP A 33 -7.78 -11.89 12.78
N ARG A 34 -8.66 -11.04 12.24
CA ARG A 34 -9.71 -11.49 11.28
C ARG A 34 -9.32 -11.42 9.80
N LEU A 35 -8.10 -10.95 9.48
CA LEU A 35 -7.46 -11.17 8.18
C LEU A 35 -6.44 -12.31 8.24
N SER A 36 -6.61 -13.25 9.17
CA SER A 36 -5.81 -14.47 9.30
C SER A 36 -6.11 -15.54 8.25
N GLY A 37 -7.00 -15.27 7.29
CA GLY A 37 -7.39 -16.26 6.27
C GLY A 37 -7.78 -15.68 4.91
N ALA A 38 -7.68 -14.36 4.70
CA ALA A 38 -7.84 -13.80 3.37
C ALA A 38 -6.52 -13.96 2.59
N LEU A 39 -6.17 -15.22 2.30
CA LEU A 39 -5.35 -15.53 1.14
C LEU A 39 -6.09 -14.88 -0.03
N VAL A 40 -5.52 -13.84 -0.64
CA VAL A 40 -5.88 -13.54 -2.01
C VAL A 40 -5.27 -14.70 -2.78
N PRO A 41 -6.03 -15.68 -3.29
CA PRO A 41 -5.45 -16.83 -3.95
C PRO A 41 -4.62 -16.28 -5.11
N GLY A 42 -3.30 -16.44 -5.05
CA GLY A 42 -2.45 -15.95 -6.10
C GLY A 42 -2.81 -16.68 -7.39
N ARG A 43 -3.19 -15.92 -8.42
CA ARG A 43 -3.21 -16.47 -9.78
C ARG A 43 -1.77 -16.92 -10.09
N GLY A 44 -1.60 -18.15 -10.56
CA GLY A 44 -0.29 -18.67 -10.99
C GLY A 44 0.52 -19.45 -9.93
N GLY A 45 -0.09 -19.95 -8.86
CA GLY A 45 0.59 -20.86 -7.91
C GLY A 45 1.46 -20.18 -6.84
N TYR A 46 1.30 -18.88 -6.67
CA TYR A 46 2.00 -18.09 -5.65
C TYR A 46 1.11 -17.86 -4.42
N ASP A 47 1.69 -17.92 -3.22
CA ASP A 47 1.02 -17.49 -1.98
C ASP A 47 1.48 -16.07 -1.60
N THR A 48 0.61 -15.08 -1.79
CA THR A 48 0.89 -13.66 -1.46
C THR A 48 0.33 -13.32 -0.08
N ARG A 49 1.21 -12.95 0.86
CA ARG A 49 0.84 -12.64 2.24
C ARG A 49 1.75 -11.60 2.88
N LEU A 50 1.36 -11.10 4.04
CA LEU A 50 2.21 -10.22 4.85
C LEU A 50 3.41 -11.00 5.41
N ALA A 51 4.59 -10.37 5.38
CA ALA A 51 5.70 -10.77 6.23
C ALA A 51 5.35 -10.40 7.67
N ARG A 52 5.41 -11.36 8.60
CA ARG A 52 5.02 -11.20 10.00
C ARG A 52 6.17 -11.45 10.95
N THR A 53 7.12 -12.31 10.58
CA THR A 53 8.25 -12.66 11.45
C THR A 53 9.53 -11.94 11.02
N PRO A 54 10.49 -11.71 11.94
CA PRO A 54 11.79 -11.16 11.57
C PRO A 54 12.50 -11.95 10.45
N ASN A 55 12.32 -13.28 10.41
CA ASN A 55 12.87 -14.13 9.36
C ASN A 55 12.27 -13.80 7.98
N GLU A 56 10.95 -13.66 7.88
CA GLU A 56 10.29 -13.33 6.61
C GLU A 56 10.67 -11.94 6.10
N HIS A 57 10.79 -10.97 7.00
CA HIS A 57 11.32 -9.64 6.68
C HIS A 57 12.78 -9.71 6.20
N GLY A 58 13.59 -10.58 6.83
CA GLY A 58 14.95 -10.88 6.40
C GLY A 58 15.01 -11.45 4.98
N MET A 59 14.16 -12.42 4.66
CA MET A 59 14.06 -13.03 3.33
C MET A 59 13.64 -12.00 2.26
N ALA A 60 12.63 -11.17 2.55
CA ALA A 60 12.23 -10.07 1.68
C ALA A 60 13.40 -9.09 1.43
N GLY A 61 14.11 -8.69 2.49
CA GLY A 61 15.28 -7.84 2.40
C GLY A 61 16.42 -8.45 1.57
N MET A 62 16.67 -9.75 1.71
CA MET A 62 17.65 -10.47 0.89
C MET A 62 17.28 -10.48 -0.59
N LEU A 63 16.01 -10.73 -0.91
CA LEU A 63 15.52 -10.67 -2.29
C LEU A 63 15.71 -9.26 -2.87
N VAL A 64 15.33 -8.20 -2.15
CA VAL A 64 15.51 -6.81 -2.61
C VAL A 64 16.98 -6.54 -2.89
N ARG A 65 17.88 -6.88 -1.96
CA ARG A 65 19.33 -6.69 -2.14
C ARG A 65 19.84 -7.42 -3.38
N ARG A 66 19.49 -8.69 -3.55
CA ARG A 66 19.88 -9.51 -4.71
C ARG A 66 19.42 -8.88 -6.02
N MET A 67 18.15 -8.48 -6.10
CA MET A 67 17.55 -7.90 -7.31
C MET A 67 18.09 -6.51 -7.65
N TYR A 68 18.34 -5.69 -6.63
CA TYR A 68 18.85 -4.33 -6.81
C TYR A 68 20.33 -4.36 -7.21
N ALA A 69 21.14 -5.20 -6.56
CA ALA A 69 22.55 -5.39 -6.91
C ALA A 69 22.71 -5.88 -8.35
N TRP A 70 21.87 -6.81 -8.82
CA TRP A 70 21.88 -7.28 -10.22
C TRP A 70 21.61 -6.14 -11.23
N ARG A 71 20.97 -5.05 -10.80
CA ARG A 71 20.74 -3.84 -11.61
C ARG A 71 21.78 -2.74 -11.40
N GLY A 72 22.82 -2.99 -10.60
CA GLY A 72 23.88 -2.04 -10.29
C GLY A 72 23.47 -0.96 -9.29
N TYR A 73 22.41 -1.18 -8.51
CA TYR A 73 21.99 -0.24 -7.48
C TYR A 73 22.77 -0.43 -6.19
N ASP A 74 23.02 0.66 -5.49
CA ASP A 74 23.55 0.58 -4.13
C ASP A 74 22.50 -0.06 -3.20
N THR A 75 22.98 -0.90 -2.29
CA THR A 75 22.16 -1.63 -1.32
C THR A 75 22.63 -1.44 0.12
N ALA A 76 23.77 -0.78 0.36
CA ALA A 76 24.36 -0.63 1.68
C ALA A 76 23.45 0.13 2.64
N SER A 77 22.70 1.11 2.12
CA SER A 77 21.75 1.92 2.88
C SER A 77 20.33 1.34 2.94
N LEU A 78 20.09 0.13 2.41
CA LEU A 78 18.78 -0.53 2.50
C LEU A 78 18.58 -1.15 3.89
N GLY A 79 18.43 -0.27 4.89
CA GLY A 79 18.00 -0.65 6.23
C GLY A 79 16.59 -1.22 6.23
N TRP A 80 16.33 -2.16 7.12
CA TRP A 80 14.99 -2.68 7.41
C TRP A 80 14.63 -2.25 8.83
N GLN A 81 13.61 -1.41 8.99
CA GLN A 81 12.98 -1.22 10.29
C GLN A 81 11.92 -2.29 10.45
N ALA A 82 12.27 -3.35 11.19
CA ALA A 82 11.26 -4.24 11.72
C ALA A 82 10.37 -3.44 12.67
N ASP A 83 9.08 -3.77 12.69
CA ASP A 83 8.09 -3.25 13.66
C ASP A 83 7.63 -1.79 13.51
N ASP A 84 7.80 -1.14 12.35
CA ASP A 84 7.11 0.13 12.07
C ASP A 84 5.62 -0.12 11.74
N PRO A 85 4.66 0.31 12.58
CA PRO A 85 3.23 0.06 12.35
C PRO A 85 2.69 0.81 11.13
N ASN A 86 3.42 1.80 10.60
CA ASN A 86 3.06 2.51 9.39
C ASN A 86 3.59 1.81 8.14
N ARG A 87 4.26 0.65 8.28
CA ARG A 87 4.80 -0.11 7.15
C ARG A 87 4.33 -1.54 7.20
N LEU A 88 3.92 -2.04 6.04
CA LEU A 88 3.60 -3.45 5.83
C LEU A 88 4.36 -3.97 4.63
N THR A 89 4.86 -5.20 4.72
CA THR A 89 5.57 -5.84 3.63
C THR A 89 4.79 -7.05 3.16
N LEU A 90 4.52 -7.08 1.86
CA LEU A 90 3.96 -8.20 1.15
C LEU A 90 5.09 -9.04 0.57
N VAL A 91 4.93 -10.34 0.67
CA VAL A 91 5.83 -11.35 0.10
C VAL A 91 5.00 -12.35 -0.68
N ALA A 92 5.49 -12.76 -1.84
CA ALA A 92 4.94 -13.87 -2.59
C ALA A 92 5.87 -15.08 -2.46
N TRP A 93 5.29 -16.20 -2.07
CA TRP A 93 5.98 -17.45 -1.85
C TRP A 93 5.78 -18.41 -3.01
N HIS A 94 6.84 -19.13 -3.35
CA HIS A 94 6.81 -20.26 -4.28
C HIS A 94 7.71 -21.37 -3.71
N HIS A 95 7.15 -22.56 -3.47
CA HIS A 95 7.84 -23.72 -2.90
C HIS A 95 8.75 -23.42 -1.68
N GLY A 96 8.31 -22.56 -0.77
CA GLY A 96 9.06 -22.24 0.45
C GLY A 96 10.09 -21.11 0.30
N GLU A 97 10.18 -20.48 -0.87
CA GLU A 97 11.04 -19.32 -1.11
C GLU A 97 10.24 -18.04 -1.36
N VAL A 98 10.76 -16.90 -0.90
CA VAL A 98 10.23 -15.58 -1.25
C VAL A 98 10.75 -15.19 -2.63
N VAL A 99 9.86 -15.17 -3.62
CA VAL A 99 10.20 -14.88 -5.03
C VAL A 99 9.80 -13.48 -5.46
N ALA A 100 8.95 -12.80 -4.70
CA ALA A 100 8.63 -11.41 -4.92
C ALA A 100 8.27 -10.69 -3.61
N THR A 101 8.47 -9.38 -3.57
CA THR A 101 8.13 -8.55 -2.42
C THR A 101 7.80 -7.12 -2.82
N LEU A 102 7.05 -6.45 -1.96
CA LEU A 102 6.72 -5.02 -2.00
C LEU A 102 6.44 -4.54 -0.58
N THR A 103 6.85 -3.31 -0.26
CA THR A 103 6.54 -2.65 1.02
C THR A 103 5.63 -1.46 0.77
N LEU A 104 4.50 -1.41 1.47
CA LEU A 104 3.62 -0.25 1.53
C LEU A 104 3.87 0.50 2.83
N GLY A 105 4.17 1.79 2.75
CA GLY A 105 4.34 2.67 3.92
C GLY A 105 3.31 3.80 3.91
N ARG A 106 2.61 4.03 5.02
CA ARG A 106 1.79 5.22 5.24
C ARG A 106 2.66 6.37 5.73
N ASP A 107 2.35 7.56 5.26
CA ASP A 107 2.97 8.79 5.76
C ASP A 107 2.69 9.00 7.26
N SER A 108 3.71 9.45 7.98
CA SER A 108 3.74 9.58 9.44
C SER A 108 4.76 10.65 9.83
N PRO A 109 4.93 11.00 11.13
CA PRO A 109 5.99 11.92 11.54
C PRO A 109 7.41 11.48 11.15
N ALA A 110 7.63 10.18 10.91
CA ALA A 110 8.91 9.66 10.39
C ALA A 110 9.11 9.92 8.88
N GLY A 111 8.06 10.37 8.18
CA GLY A 111 8.05 10.63 6.75
C GLY A 111 8.02 9.39 5.86
N LEU A 112 8.06 9.65 4.56
CA LEU A 112 8.18 8.71 3.46
C LEU A 112 9.63 8.65 2.98
N LEU A 113 10.06 7.51 2.44
CA LEU A 113 11.39 7.41 1.81
C LEU A 113 11.54 8.39 0.63
N ALA A 114 10.44 8.68 -0.07
CA ALA A 114 10.42 9.66 -1.14
C ALA A 114 10.64 11.11 -0.67
N ASP A 115 10.47 11.45 0.63
CA ASP A 115 10.75 12.80 1.14
C ASP A 115 12.20 13.22 0.91
N GLY A 116 13.14 12.28 0.98
CA GLY A 116 14.56 12.56 0.77
C GLY A 116 14.87 13.20 -0.58
N LEU A 117 13.99 13.03 -1.57
CA LEU A 117 14.11 13.67 -2.87
C LEU A 117 12.96 14.62 -3.20
N TYR A 118 11.76 14.41 -2.66
CA TYR A 118 10.53 15.05 -3.15
C TYR A 118 9.66 15.62 -2.03
N ALA A 119 10.26 16.03 -0.91
CA ALA A 119 9.52 16.59 0.23
C ALA A 119 8.59 17.77 -0.18
N SER A 120 9.04 18.64 -1.09
CA SER A 120 8.23 19.77 -1.57
C SER A 120 6.99 19.32 -2.34
N GLU A 121 7.13 18.34 -3.23
CA GLU A 121 6.01 17.75 -3.95
C GLU A 121 5.06 17.01 -3.00
N LEU A 122 5.60 16.20 -2.09
CA LEU A 122 4.80 15.44 -1.11
C LEU A 122 4.05 16.35 -0.12
N ALA A 123 4.60 17.52 0.21
CA ALA A 123 3.91 18.52 1.03
C ALA A 123 2.59 18.96 0.40
N LEU A 124 2.47 18.96 -0.93
CA LEU A 124 1.21 19.29 -1.63
C LEU A 124 0.12 18.22 -1.47
N LEU A 125 0.50 16.98 -1.15
CA LEU A 125 -0.44 15.89 -0.88
C LEU A 125 -0.84 15.81 0.60
N ARG A 126 -0.03 16.39 1.50
CA ARG A 126 -0.24 16.41 2.97
C ARG A 126 -1.28 17.45 3.37
N CYS A 127 -2.51 17.26 2.90
CA CYS A 127 -3.64 18.11 3.23
C CYS A 127 -4.63 17.40 4.18
N PRO A 128 -5.44 18.15 4.95
CA PRO A 128 -6.48 17.56 5.78
C PRO A 128 -7.37 16.60 5.00
N GLY A 129 -7.64 15.42 5.57
CA GLY A 129 -8.47 14.38 4.94
C GLY A 129 -7.75 13.51 3.91
N ARG A 130 -6.47 13.77 3.59
CA ARG A 130 -5.66 12.90 2.74
C ARG A 130 -4.74 12.01 3.57
N VAL A 131 -4.55 10.78 3.11
CA VAL A 131 -3.57 9.85 3.62
C VAL A 131 -2.71 9.36 2.45
N VAL A 132 -1.46 9.78 2.47
CA VAL A 132 -0.46 9.39 1.47
C VAL A 132 0.21 8.09 1.89
N CYS A 133 0.29 7.15 0.96
CA CYS A 133 1.13 5.96 1.09
C CYS A 133 2.20 5.94 0.01
N GLU A 134 3.34 5.33 0.30
CA GLU A 134 4.38 5.02 -0.67
C GLU A 134 4.46 3.51 -0.90
N VAL A 135 4.64 3.11 -2.15
CA VAL A 135 5.08 1.75 -2.48
C VAL A 135 6.59 1.77 -2.74
N THR A 136 7.30 0.91 -2.01
CA THR A 136 8.76 0.80 -2.05
C THR A 136 9.19 -0.66 -2.07
N ARG A 137 10.49 -0.90 -2.26
CA ARG A 137 11.11 -2.25 -2.18
C ARG A 137 10.42 -3.30 -3.04
N LEU A 138 9.86 -2.90 -4.19
CA LEU A 138 9.31 -3.82 -5.16
C LEU A 138 10.45 -4.58 -5.85
N ALA A 139 10.51 -5.89 -5.61
CA ALA A 139 11.48 -6.79 -6.23
C ALA A 139 10.78 -8.09 -6.62
N ILE A 140 11.07 -8.59 -7.82
CA ILE A 140 10.58 -9.87 -8.34
C ILE A 140 11.77 -10.59 -8.92
N ASP A 141 11.95 -11.84 -8.50
CA ASP A 141 12.95 -12.73 -9.06
C ASP A 141 12.67 -12.97 -10.56
N PRO A 142 13.66 -12.79 -11.47
CA PRO A 142 13.43 -12.87 -12.91
C PRO A 142 12.85 -14.19 -13.39
N GLU A 143 13.18 -15.30 -12.71
CA GLU A 143 12.66 -16.63 -13.06
C GLU A 143 11.14 -16.71 -12.85
N PHE A 144 10.60 -15.96 -11.89
CA PHE A 144 9.19 -15.95 -11.53
C PHE A 144 8.46 -14.71 -12.07
N ARG A 145 9.12 -13.90 -12.90
CA ARG A 145 8.58 -12.63 -13.38
C ARG A 145 7.38 -12.85 -14.30
N SER A 146 6.20 -12.52 -13.80
CA SER A 146 4.96 -12.49 -14.57
C SER A 146 4.13 -11.22 -14.29
N SER A 147 3.29 -10.83 -15.24
CA SER A 147 2.33 -9.73 -15.05
C SER A 147 1.34 -10.05 -13.93
N ASP A 148 0.92 -11.32 -13.82
CA ASP A 148 -0.03 -11.78 -12.80
C ASP A 148 0.54 -11.65 -11.39
N LEU A 149 1.80 -12.05 -11.18
CA LEU A 149 2.47 -11.92 -9.88
C LEU A 149 2.62 -10.44 -9.48
N LEU A 150 3.05 -9.59 -10.42
CA LEU A 150 3.17 -8.16 -10.16
C LEU A 150 1.80 -7.53 -9.86
N PHE A 151 0.77 -7.87 -10.63
CA PHE A 151 -0.58 -7.36 -10.44
C PHE A 151 -1.16 -7.83 -9.10
N SER A 152 -0.94 -9.09 -8.72
CA SER A 152 -1.33 -9.64 -7.41
C SER A 152 -0.74 -8.81 -6.25
N LEU A 153 0.56 -8.51 -6.31
CA LEU A 153 1.23 -7.69 -5.29
C LEU A 153 0.67 -6.26 -5.24
N LEU A 154 0.51 -5.61 -6.39
CA LEU A 154 0.02 -4.23 -6.47
C LEU A 154 -1.45 -4.12 -6.05
N GLN A 155 -2.28 -5.09 -6.43
CA GLN A 155 -3.68 -5.17 -6.00
C GLN A 155 -3.78 -5.43 -4.49
N SER A 156 -2.95 -6.32 -3.96
CA SER A 156 -2.87 -6.55 -2.51
C SER A 156 -2.46 -5.27 -1.79
N ALA A 157 -1.42 -4.57 -2.25
CA ALA A 157 -0.99 -3.29 -1.69
C ALA A 157 -2.10 -2.25 -1.71
N HIS A 158 -2.83 -2.14 -2.82
CA HIS A 158 -3.98 -1.26 -2.95
C HIS A 158 -5.06 -1.58 -1.90
N CYS A 159 -5.43 -2.85 -1.77
CA CYS A 159 -6.40 -3.33 -0.81
C CYS A 159 -5.98 -3.00 0.63
N TYR A 160 -4.74 -3.35 1.01
CA TYR A 160 -4.18 -3.05 2.32
C TYR A 160 -4.12 -1.55 2.60
N GLY A 161 -3.70 -0.72 1.63
CA GLY A 161 -3.66 0.73 1.78
C GLY A 161 -5.02 1.34 2.07
N LYS A 162 -6.05 0.93 1.31
CA LYS A 162 -7.43 1.42 1.53
C LYS A 162 -8.00 0.92 2.86
N GLN A 163 -7.82 -0.35 3.20
CA GLN A 163 -8.46 -0.95 4.37
C GLN A 163 -7.77 -0.61 5.70
N PHE A 164 -6.44 -0.59 5.73
CA PHE A 164 -5.69 -0.42 6.98
C PHE A 164 -5.21 1.01 7.20
N PHE A 165 -4.85 1.71 6.12
CA PHE A 165 -4.33 3.07 6.22
C PHE A 165 -5.35 4.13 5.83
N ALA A 166 -6.52 3.75 5.31
CA ALA A 166 -7.48 4.68 4.70
C ALA A 166 -6.80 5.56 3.63
N ALA A 167 -5.88 4.97 2.86
CA ALA A 167 -5.08 5.66 1.88
C ALA A 167 -5.96 6.34 0.83
N SER A 168 -5.79 7.65 0.66
CA SER A 168 -6.38 8.42 -0.44
C SER A 168 -5.41 8.55 -1.62
N ASP A 169 -4.12 8.37 -1.36
CA ASP A 169 -3.06 8.67 -2.31
C ASP A 169 -1.96 7.62 -2.22
N VAL A 170 -1.42 7.26 -3.39
CA VAL A 170 -0.22 6.45 -3.47
C VAL A 170 0.83 7.14 -4.33
N VAL A 171 2.07 7.09 -3.86
CA VAL A 171 3.24 7.55 -4.59
C VAL A 171 4.24 6.41 -4.81
N ILE A 172 4.97 6.49 -5.91
CA ILE A 172 6.09 5.59 -6.21
C ILE A 172 7.28 6.40 -6.70
N GLU A 173 8.43 6.18 -6.06
CA GLU A 173 9.72 6.62 -6.58
C GLU A 173 10.28 5.50 -7.46
N VAL A 174 10.38 5.75 -8.77
CA VAL A 174 10.80 4.73 -9.74
C VAL A 174 11.93 5.21 -10.62
N ASN A 175 12.74 4.27 -11.12
CA ASN A 175 13.67 4.58 -12.19
C ASN A 175 12.90 5.06 -13.43
N PRO A 176 13.31 6.16 -14.10
CA PRO A 176 12.63 6.73 -15.28
C PRO A 176 12.28 5.71 -16.37
N ARG A 177 13.11 4.66 -16.54
CA ARG A 177 12.84 3.59 -17.53
C ARG A 177 11.55 2.79 -17.26
N HIS A 178 11.04 2.83 -16.02
CA HIS A 178 9.81 2.16 -15.61
C HIS A 178 8.61 3.11 -15.51
N ALA A 179 8.79 4.42 -15.69
CA ALA A 179 7.72 5.38 -15.48
C ALA A 179 6.52 5.13 -16.41
N ARG A 180 6.77 5.01 -17.72
CA ARG A 180 5.74 4.71 -18.72
C ARG A 180 4.98 3.42 -18.47
N TYR A 181 5.63 2.43 -17.86
CA TYR A 181 5.00 1.17 -17.53
C TYR A 181 3.93 1.36 -16.44
N TYR A 182 4.25 2.04 -15.34
CA TYR A 182 3.29 2.30 -14.26
C TYR A 182 2.21 3.31 -14.63
N GLN A 183 2.51 4.27 -15.51
CA GLN A 183 1.51 5.17 -16.08
C GLN A 183 0.45 4.39 -16.86
N ARG A 184 0.84 3.42 -17.69
CA ARG A 184 -0.09 2.61 -18.49
C ARG A 184 -0.82 1.55 -17.67
N LEU A 185 -0.08 0.82 -16.83
CA LEU A 185 -0.62 -0.31 -16.07
C LEU A 185 -1.60 0.15 -15.00
N LEU A 186 -1.25 1.22 -14.29
CA LEU A 186 -1.97 1.65 -13.10
C LEU A 186 -2.42 3.10 -13.15
N GLY A 187 -2.27 3.83 -14.25
CA GLY A 187 -2.77 5.21 -14.34
C GLY A 187 -2.04 6.21 -13.45
N PHE A 188 -0.82 5.90 -13.01
CA PHE A 188 0.02 6.88 -12.31
C PHE A 188 0.30 8.10 -13.19
N ARG A 189 0.43 9.27 -12.56
CA ARG A 189 0.78 10.54 -13.21
C ARG A 189 2.14 11.02 -12.73
N PRO A 190 2.95 11.68 -13.57
CA PRO A 190 4.18 12.34 -13.11
C PRO A 190 3.85 13.36 -12.03
N PHE A 191 4.65 13.39 -10.97
CA PHE A 191 4.44 14.29 -9.84
C PHE A 191 5.72 15.00 -9.39
N GLY A 192 6.88 14.38 -9.59
CA GLY A 192 8.19 14.99 -9.36
C GLY A 192 9.11 14.82 -10.57
N SER A 193 9.99 15.81 -10.76
CA SER A 193 10.98 15.82 -11.85
C SER A 193 12.06 14.73 -11.66
N ARG A 194 12.87 14.49 -12.69
CA ARG A 194 13.96 13.50 -12.58
C ARG A 194 15.06 14.00 -11.63
N ARG A 195 15.37 13.22 -10.59
CA ARG A 195 16.46 13.50 -9.62
C ARG A 195 17.37 12.27 -9.49
N GLN A 196 18.59 12.45 -8.96
CA GLN A 196 19.47 11.33 -8.61
C GLN A 196 19.12 10.86 -7.19
N CYS A 197 18.75 9.59 -7.04
CA CYS A 197 18.46 9.00 -5.74
C CYS A 197 19.75 8.50 -5.07
N PRO A 198 20.17 9.08 -3.93
CA PRO A 198 21.39 8.66 -3.25
C PRO A 198 21.22 7.27 -2.61
N ARG A 199 20.01 6.87 -2.20
CA ARG A 199 19.75 5.59 -1.50
C ARG A 199 20.10 4.35 -2.31
N VAL A 200 20.02 4.47 -3.64
CA VAL A 200 20.28 3.37 -4.59
C VAL A 200 21.27 3.78 -5.68
N ASN A 201 21.82 4.98 -5.59
CA ASN A 201 22.68 5.62 -6.59
C ASN A 201 22.15 5.50 -8.03
N ALA A 202 20.87 5.86 -8.26
CA ALA A 202 20.25 5.78 -9.58
C ALA A 202 19.28 6.94 -9.87
N PRO A 203 19.01 7.27 -11.16
CA PRO A 203 17.99 8.24 -11.50
C PRO A 203 16.60 7.78 -11.02
N ALA A 204 15.82 8.71 -10.50
CA ALA A 204 14.47 8.51 -10.01
C ALA A 204 13.52 9.59 -10.56
N VAL A 205 12.25 9.26 -10.68
CA VAL A 205 11.12 10.19 -10.85
C VAL A 205 10.04 9.81 -9.85
N LEU A 206 9.29 10.80 -9.36
CA LEU A 206 8.13 10.56 -8.50
C LEU A 206 6.87 10.49 -9.34
N LEU A 207 6.09 9.43 -9.15
CA LEU A 207 4.75 9.31 -9.70
C LEU A 207 3.72 9.28 -8.57
N HIS A 208 2.53 9.79 -8.85
CA HIS A 208 1.41 9.87 -7.93
C HIS A 208 0.15 9.29 -8.57
N ARG A 209 -0.72 8.70 -7.75
CA ARG A 209 -2.07 8.32 -8.11
C ARG A 209 -3.00 8.52 -6.93
N GLU A 210 -4.16 9.10 -7.19
CA GLU A 210 -5.27 9.12 -6.23
C GLU A 210 -5.97 7.76 -6.21
N LEU A 211 -6.24 7.27 -5.00
CA LEU A 211 -6.97 6.04 -4.73
C LEU A 211 -8.44 6.36 -4.48
N HIS A 212 -9.10 6.97 -5.47
CA HIS A 212 -10.56 6.96 -5.51
C HIS A 212 -11.05 5.52 -5.58
N ASP A 213 -12.23 5.23 -5.03
CA ASP A 213 -12.77 3.87 -5.04
C ASP A 213 -12.73 3.32 -6.47
N PHE A 214 -12.01 2.22 -6.65
CA PHE A 214 -12.12 1.41 -7.85
C PHE A 214 -13.57 0.90 -7.87
N ALA A 215 -14.46 1.63 -8.55
CA ALA A 215 -15.62 0.98 -9.15
C ALA A 215 -15.03 0.00 -10.17
N ILE A 216 -15.06 -1.30 -9.85
CA ILE A 216 -14.86 -2.34 -10.85
C ILE A 216 -16.01 -2.14 -11.83
N PRO A 217 -15.74 -1.81 -13.11
CA PRO A 217 -16.77 -1.83 -14.12
C PRO A 217 -17.33 -3.26 -14.17
N ALA A 218 -18.63 -3.41 -13.86
CA ALA A 218 -19.30 -4.70 -13.76
C ALA A 218 -19.32 -5.48 -15.09
N ASP A 219 -18.87 -4.85 -16.20
CA ASP A 219 -18.80 -5.41 -17.55
C ASP A 219 -17.55 -6.27 -17.82
N LYS A 220 -16.62 -6.39 -16.87
CA LYS A 220 -15.43 -7.26 -17.01
C LYS A 220 -15.39 -8.45 -16.04
N ILE A 221 -16.50 -8.73 -15.38
CA ILE A 221 -16.75 -10.03 -14.75
C ILE A 221 -17.60 -10.83 -15.76
N GLY A 222 -16.93 -11.36 -16.76
CA GLY A 222 -17.48 -12.21 -17.83
C GLY A 222 -16.36 -13.04 -18.42
#